data_AF-A0A411MJ79-F1
#
_entry.id   AF-A0A411MJ79-F1
#
_cell.length_a   1.000
_cell.length_b   1.000
_cell.length_c   1.000
_cell.angle_alpha   90.00
_cell.angle_beta   90.00
_cell.angle_gamma   90.00
#
_symmetry.space_group_name_H-M   'P 1'
#
loop_
_entity.id
_entity.type
_entity.pdbx_description
1 polymer ?
#
loop_
_entity_poly.entity_id
_entity_poly.type
_entity_poly.pdbx_seq_one_letter_code
_entity_poly.pdbx_strand_id
1 'polypeptide(L)' 'MRGLEKFVSFQFVLTMAFIALGASLHGAGKVGFWGMFAIMMLPNVVFAVLRVVRRRAAA' A
#
# COMPACT_ATOMS: atom_id res chain seq x y z
N MET A 1 6.21 4.82 22.45
CA MET A 1 5.13 4.17 21.67
C MET A 1 4.53 5.03 20.55
N ARG A 2 5.12 6.18 20.13
CA ARG A 2 4.54 7.09 19.11
C ARG A 2 4.81 6.72 17.63
N GLY A 3 5.81 5.88 17.37
CA GLY A 3 6.28 5.59 16.00
C GLY A 3 5.52 4.46 15.29
N LEU A 4 5.02 3.47 16.03
CA LEU A 4 4.32 2.31 15.46
C LEU A 4 2.91 2.70 15.00
N GLU A 5 2.17 3.44 15.83
CA GLU A 5 0.82 3.92 15.49
C GLU A 5 0.82 4.82 14.25
N LYS A 6 1.75 5.78 14.15
CA LYS A 6 1.87 6.63 12.96
C LYS A 6 2.13 5.84 11.68
N PHE A 7 2.93 4.77 11.76
CA PHE A 7 3.25 3.93 10.60
C PHE A 7 2.05 3.10 10.16
N VAL A 8 1.29 2.56 11.11
CA VAL A 8 0.05 1.82 10.85
C VAL A 8 -1.03 2.75 10.27
N SER A 9 -1.19 3.96 10.84
CA SER A 9 -2.14 4.94 10.32
C SER A 9 -1.76 5.40 8.90
N PHE A 10 -0.48 5.59 8.62
CA PHE A 10 -0.02 5.94 7.27
C PHE A 10 -0.25 4.80 6.28
N GLN A 11 -0.01 3.55 6.69
CA GLN A 11 -0.35 2.37 5.88
C GLN A 11 -1.84 2.29 5.56
N PHE A 12 -2.69 2.56 6.56
CA PHE A 12 -4.13 2.54 6.37
C PHE A 12 -4.58 3.62 5.37
N VAL A 13 -4.11 4.86 5.55
CA VAL A 13 -4.44 5.98 4.64
C VAL A 13 -3.95 5.69 3.21
N LEU A 14 -2.72 5.19 3.07
CA LEU A 14 -2.17 4.84 1.76
C LEU A 14 -2.96 3.71 1.10
N THR A 15 -3.36 2.70 1.88
CA THR A 15 -4.18 1.59 1.37
C THR A 15 -5.54 2.08 0.88
N MET A 16 -6.21 2.95 1.65
CA MET A 16 -7.47 3.58 1.23
C MET A 16 -7.30 4.41 -0.06
N ALA A 17 -6.22 5.19 -0.16
CA ALA A 17 -5.93 5.98 -1.35
C ALA A 17 -5.74 5.10 -2.60
N PHE A 18 -4.99 4.00 -2.48
CA PHE A 18 -4.76 3.06 -3.59
C PHE A 18 -6.01 2.27 -3.96
N ILE A 19 -6.88 1.95 -3.00
CA ILE A 19 -8.19 1.34 -3.29
C ILE A 19 -9.06 2.31 -4.10
N ALA A 20 -9.16 3.57 -3.67
CA ALA A 20 -9.95 4.58 -4.37
C ALA A 20 -9.42 4.83 -5.79
N LEU A 21 -8.09 4.88 -5.94
CA LEU A 21 -7.42 5.08 -7.23
C LEU A 21 -7.56 3.86 -8.14
N GLY A 22 -7.45 2.65 -7.60
CA GLY A 22 -7.72 1.41 -8.32
C GLY A 22 -9.17 1.33 -8.79
N ALA A 23 -10.13 1.69 -7.93
CA ALA A 23 -11.56 1.71 -8.26
C ALA A 23 -11.89 2.73 -9.34
N SER A 24 -11.33 3.95 -9.28
CA SER A 24 -11.58 4.99 -10.30
C SER A 24 -10.99 4.61 -11.66
N LEU A 25 -9.77 4.09 -11.69
CA LEU A 25 -9.14 3.64 -12.93
C LEU A 25 -9.80 2.39 -13.51
N HIS A 26 -10.30 1.48 -12.66
CA HIS A 26 -11.04 0.30 -13.08
C HIS A 26 -12.40 0.67 -13.67
N GLY A 27 -13.14 1.58 -13.01
CA GLY A 27 -14.40 2.12 -13.54
C GLY A 27 -14.23 2.90 -14.85
N ALA A 28 -13.08 3.53 -15.07
CA ALA A 28 -12.74 4.20 -16.32
C ALA A 28 -12.25 3.24 -17.43
N GLY A 29 -12.20 1.93 -17.18
CA GLY A 29 -11.73 0.92 -18.14
C GLY A 29 -10.23 0.97 -18.45
N LYS A 30 -9.44 1.70 -17.64
CA LYS A 30 -7.98 1.85 -17.84
C LYS A 30 -7.18 0.67 -17.27
N VAL A 31 -7.74 -0.04 -16.31
CA VAL A 31 -7.13 -1.23 -15.71
C VAL A 31 -8.16 -2.33 -15.59
N GLY A 32 -7.84 -3.51 -16.12
CA GLY A 32 -8.62 -4.72 -15.89
C GLY A 32 -8.41 -5.32 -14.49
N PHE A 33 -8.96 -6.51 -14.26
CA PHE A 33 -8.88 -7.22 -12.98
C PHE A 33 -7.44 -7.34 -12.43
N TRP A 34 -6.49 -7.72 -13.29
CA TRP A 34 -5.07 -7.85 -12.92
C TRP A 34 -4.41 -6.51 -12.55
N GLY A 35 -4.80 -5.42 -13.22
CA GLY A 35 -4.30 -4.09 -12.92
C GLY A 35 -4.83 -3.57 -11.59
N MET A 36 -6.12 -3.81 -11.30
CA MET A 36 -6.72 -3.49 -10.02
C MET A 36 -6.05 -4.27 -8.87
N PHE A 37 -5.81 -5.58 -9.07
CA PHE A 37 -5.09 -6.40 -8.10
C PHE A 37 -3.68 -5.88 -7.81
N ALA A 38 -2.93 -5.50 -8.86
CA ALA A 38 -1.59 -4.93 -8.70
C ALA A 38 -1.59 -3.60 -7.93
N ILE A 39 -2.53 -2.70 -8.24
CA ILE A 39 -2.68 -1.40 -7.55
C ILE A 39 -3.02 -1.60 -6.07
N MET A 40 -3.94 -2.53 -5.75
CA MET A 40 -4.33 -2.82 -4.37
C MET A 40 -3.21 -3.50 -3.56
N MET A 41 -2.35 -4.27 -4.21
CA MET A 41 -1.21 -4.93 -3.55
C MET A 41 -0.01 -4.00 -3.33
N LEU A 42 0.11 -2.92 -4.11
CA LEU A 42 1.25 -2.00 -4.07
C LEU A 42 1.57 -1.47 -2.66
N PRO A 43 0.61 -0.96 -1.87
CA PRO A 43 0.88 -0.49 -0.51
C PRO A 43 1.44 -1.61 0.36
N ASN A 44 0.82 -2.79 0.32
CA ASN A 44 1.24 -3.93 1.15
C ASN A 44 2.68 -4.36 0.83
N VAL A 45 3.06 -4.38 -0.44
CA VAL A 45 4.43 -4.68 -0.88
C VAL A 45 5.41 -3.62 -0.41
N VAL A 46 5.08 -2.33 -0.57
CA VAL A 46 5.94 -1.21 -0.12
C VAL A 46 6.18 -1.29 1.38
N PHE A 47 5.13 -1.51 2.18
CA PHE A 47 5.24 -1.63 3.63
C PHE A 47 5.99 -2.90 4.06
N ALA A 48 5.81 -4.02 3.35
CA ALA A 48 6.58 -5.24 3.59
C ALA A 48 8.08 -5.00 3.34
N VAL A 49 8.45 -4.36 2.23
CA VAL A 49 9.84 -4.02 1.91
C VAL A 49 10.43 -3.08 2.96
N LEU A 50 9.72 -2.00 3.33
CA LEU A 50 10.16 -1.07 4.37
C LEU A 50 10.37 -1.78 5.72
N ARG A 51 9.50 -2.73 6.07
CA ARG A 51 9.64 -3.54 7.29
C ARG A 51 10.88 -4.42 7.25
N VAL A 52 11.19 -5.03 6.11
CA VAL A 52 12.39 -5.86 5.92
C VAL A 52 13.65 -5.00 5.98
N VAL A 53 13.68 -3.87 5.29
CA VAL A 53 14.82 -2.93 5.30
C VAL A 53 15.10 -2.42 6.71
N ARG A 54 14.05 -2.02 7.44
CA ARG A 54 14.20 -1.56 8.83
C ARG A 54 14.71 -2.66 9.77
N ARG A 55 14.29 -3.91 9.56
CA ARG A 55 14.82 -5.06 10.32
C ARG A 55 16.29 -5.32 10.00
N ARG A 56 16.70 -5.20 8.74
CA ARG A 56 18.10 -5.36 8.31
C ARG A 56 19.02 -4.25 8.82
N ALA A 57 18.54 -3.01 8.86
CA ALA A 57 19.32 -1.88 9.37
C ALA A 57 19.48 -1.87 10.91
N ALA A 58 18.69 -2.68 11.62
CA ALA A 58 18.74 -2.82 13.08
C ALA A 58 19.51 -4.08 13.54
N ALA A 59 19.98 -4.91 12.59
CA ALA A 59 20.81 -6.09 12.82
C ALA A 59 22.28 -5.75 12.47
#